data_AF-A0A3D2AHY0-F1
#
_entry.id   AF-A0A3D2AHY0-F1
#
_cell.length_a   1.000
_cell.length_b   1.000
_cell.length_c   1.000
_cell.angle_alpha   90.00
_cell.angle_beta   90.00
_cell.angle_gamma   90.00
#
_symmetry.space_group_name_H-M   'P 1'
#
loop_
_entity.id
_entity.type
_entity.pdbx_description
1 polymer ?
#
loop_
_entity_poly.entity_id
_entity_poly.type
_entity_poly.pdbx_seq_one_letter_code
_entity_poly.pdbx_strand_id
1 'polypeptide(L)' 'MVGLCTHLGCAPILNAEVIPQDYDPEWQGGFFCPCHGSMFDLAGRVYSGVPAPDNLVVP' A
#
# COMPACT_ATOMS: atom_id res chain seq x y z
N MET A 1 10.77 -6.37 0.18
CA MET A 1 9.99 -5.90 1.33
C MET A 1 9.59 -7.08 2.20
N VAL A 2 9.39 -6.86 3.50
CA VAL A 2 8.92 -7.85 4.49
C VAL A 2 7.43 -8.20 4.28
N GLY A 3 6.66 -7.33 3.62
CA GLY A 3 5.26 -7.60 3.28
C GLY A 3 4.28 -7.44 4.45
N LEU A 4 4.67 -6.71 5.49
CA LEU A 4 3.81 -6.35 6.63
C LEU A 4 3.47 -4.87 6.56
N CYS A 5 2.17 -4.56 6.55
CA CYS A 5 1.68 -3.20 6.64
C CYS A 5 2.14 -2.57 7.96
N THR A 6 2.73 -1.37 7.87
CA THR A 6 3.24 -0.62 9.03
C THR A 6 2.15 -0.01 9.92
N HIS A 7 0.88 -0.09 9.51
CA HIS A 7 -0.24 0.29 10.37
C HIS A 7 -0.45 -0.71 11.52
N LEU A 8 -0.98 -1.90 11.21
CA LEU A 8 -1.33 -2.94 12.19
C LEU A 8 -0.93 -4.35 11.74
N GLY A 9 0.05 -4.46 10.82
CA GLY A 9 0.68 -5.75 10.49
C GLY A 9 -0.07 -6.66 9.51
N CYS A 10 -1.18 -6.23 8.91
CA CYS A 10 -1.83 -6.98 7.82
C CYS A 10 -0.88 -7.17 6.63
N ALA A 11 -1.08 -8.23 5.85
CA ALA A 11 -0.37 -8.43 4.58
C ALA A 11 -1.03 -7.59 3.47
N PRO A 12 -0.31 -6.64 2.84
CA PRO A 12 -0.85 -5.87 1.71
C PRO A 12 -0.98 -6.73 0.44
N ILE A 13 -2.00 -6.43 -0.36
CA ILE A 13 -2.23 -7.03 -1.69
C ILE A 13 -1.44 -6.25 -2.72
N LEU A 14 -0.65 -6.94 -3.56
CA LEU A 14 0.05 -6.34 -4.67
C LEU A 14 -0.90 -6.14 -5.87
N ASN A 15 -1.10 -4.90 -6.28
CA ASN A 15 -1.69 -4.51 -7.55
C ASN A 15 -0.55 -4.01 -8.46
N ALA A 16 0.04 -4.93 -9.23
CA ALA A 16 1.22 -4.63 -10.05
C ALA A 16 0.91 -3.81 -11.32
N GLU A 17 -0.35 -3.78 -11.74
CA GLU A 17 -0.78 -3.07 -12.94
C GLU A 17 -1.24 -1.65 -12.60
N VAL A 18 -0.88 -0.70 -13.47
CA VAL A 18 -1.31 0.71 -13.39
C VAL A 18 -2.70 0.83 -14.00
N ILE A 19 -3.70 0.33 -13.28
CA ILE A 19 -5.11 0.44 -13.65
C ILE A 19 -5.88 1.20 -12.56
N PRO A 20 -6.86 2.05 -12.94
CA PRO A 20 -7.72 2.72 -11.97
C PRO A 20 -8.38 1.70 -11.04
N GLN A 21 -8.38 1.99 -9.74
CA GLN A 21 -9.05 1.17 -8.74
C GLN A 21 -10.34 1.86 -8.27
N ASP A 22 -11.35 1.09 -7.88
CA ASP A 22 -12.64 1.63 -7.44
C ASP A 22 -12.52 2.56 -6.21
N TYR A 23 -11.50 2.34 -5.38
CA TYR A 23 -11.23 3.13 -4.17
C TYR A 23 -10.28 4.32 -4.41
N ASP A 24 -9.50 4.30 -5.49
CA ASP A 24 -8.63 5.40 -5.89
C ASP A 24 -8.33 5.30 -7.40
N PRO A 25 -9.00 6.11 -8.24
CA PRO A 25 -8.79 6.12 -9.68
C PRO A 25 -7.44 6.70 -10.12
N GLU A 26 -6.78 7.49 -9.27
CA GLU A 26 -5.51 8.15 -9.58
C GLU A 26 -4.31 7.33 -9.09
N TRP A 27 -4.53 6.38 -8.20
CA TRP A 27 -3.48 5.50 -7.69
C TRP A 27 -2.84 4.67 -8.82
N GLN A 28 -1.50 4.70 -8.88
CA GLN A 28 -0.72 4.10 -9.95
C GLN A 28 -0.32 2.64 -9.66
N GLY A 29 -1.09 1.95 -8.81
CA GLY A 29 -0.76 0.62 -8.33
C GLY A 29 0.35 0.59 -7.28
N GLY A 30 0.70 -0.62 -6.84
CA GLY A 30 1.58 -0.86 -5.70
C GLY A 30 0.95 -1.84 -4.71
N PHE A 31 1.10 -1.58 -3.41
CA PHE A 31 0.55 -2.43 -2.36
C PHE A 31 -0.65 -1.76 -1.69
N PHE A 32 -1.79 -2.46 -1.65
CA PHE A 32 -3.00 -2.00 -0.97
C PHE A 32 -3.29 -2.86 0.26
N CYS A 33 -3.42 -2.23 1.43
CA CYS A 33 -3.81 -2.89 2.67
C CYS A 33 -5.32 -2.71 2.91
N PRO A 34 -6.15 -3.75 2.69
CA PRO A 34 -7.60 -3.63 2.75
C PRO A 34 -8.15 -3.43 4.17
N CYS A 35 -7.32 -3.63 5.20
CA CYS A 35 -7.74 -3.50 6.60
C CYS A 35 -8.22 -2.08 6.92
N HIS A 36 -7.49 -1.05 6.45
CA HIS A 36 -7.82 0.36 6.73
C HIS A 36 -7.47 1.28 5.54
N GLY A 37 -7.33 0.72 4.34
CA GLY A 37 -7.08 1.50 3.11
C GLY A 37 -5.68 2.11 3.01
N SER A 38 -4.66 1.52 3.63
CA SER A 38 -3.29 2.01 3.46
C SER A 38 -2.73 1.64 2.09
N MET A 39 -2.19 2.63 1.39
CA MET A 39 -1.62 2.47 0.06
C MET A 39 -0.11 2.68 0.10
N PHE A 40 0.61 1.86 -0.65
CA PHE A 40 2.03 1.99 -0.89
C PHE A 40 2.29 1.90 -2.39
N ASP A 41 3.31 2.58 -2.89
CA ASP A 41 3.71 2.43 -4.29
C ASP A 41 4.45 1.11 -4.56
N LEU A 42 4.85 0.87 -5.81
CA LEU A 42 5.60 -0.33 -6.20
C LEU A 42 6.97 -0.46 -5.50
N ALA A 43 7.53 0.64 -4.99
CA ALA A 43 8.75 0.65 -4.19
C ALA A 43 8.47 0.49 -2.69
N GLY A 44 7.22 0.23 -2.30
CA GLY A 44 6.77 0.07 -0.93
C GLY A 44 6.79 1.37 -0.11
N ARG A 45 6.80 2.54 -0.75
CA ARG A 45 6.70 3.84 -0.07
C ARG A 45 5.25 4.15 0.23
N VAL A 46 4.97 4.62 1.45
CA VAL A 46 3.61 4.93 1.89
C VAL A 46 3.10 6.21 1.25
N TYR A 47 1.84 6.22 0.82
CA TYR A 47 1.17 7.43 0.36
C TYR A 47 0.76 8.31 1.56
N SER A 48 0.77 9.63 1.39
CA SER A 48 0.28 10.54 2.42
C SER A 48 -1.24 10.43 2.59
N GLY A 49 -1.74 10.67 3.80
CA GLY A 49 -3.19 10.72 4.07
C GLY A 49 -3.84 9.36 4.33
N VAL A 50 -3.04 8.29 4.46
CA VAL A 50 -3.52 6.95 4.85
C VAL A 50 -3.08 6.58 6.28
N PRO A 51 -3.68 5.55 6.91
CA PRO A 51 -3.38 5.22 8.31
C PRO A 51 -1.97 4.63 8.58
N ALA A 52 -1.31 4.05 7.58
CA ALA A 52 0.04 3.54 7.75
C ALA A 52 1.03 4.69 7.95
N PRO A 53 1.85 4.66 9.03
CA PRO A 53 2.75 5.77 9.34
C PRO A 53 4.05 5.76 8.52
N ASP A 54 4.49 4.58 8.06
CA ASP A 54 5.84 4.37 7.52
C ASP A 54 5.83 3.53 6.23
N ASN A 55 6.93 3.58 5.46
CA ASN A 55 7.16 2.71 4.30
C ASN A 55 7.24 1.23 4.71
N LEU A 56 6.97 0.31 3.77
CA LEU A 56 7.18 -1.11 4.00
C LEU A 56 8.65 -1.39 4.33
N VAL A 57 8.88 -2.24 5.32
CA VAL A 57 10.23 -2.61 5.77
C VAL A 57 10.94 -3.40 4.66
N VAL A 58 12.19 -3.03 4.37
CA VAL A 58 13.11 -3.83 3.55
C VAL A 58 13.78 -4.86 4.46
N PRO A 59 13.83 -6.16 4.09
CA PRO A 59 14.43 -7.20 4.92
C PRO A 59 15.96 -7.05 5.05
#